data_AF-A0A964IKS7-F1
#
_entry.id   AF-A0A964IKS7-F1
#
_cell.length_a   1.000
_cell.length_b   1.000
_cell.length_c   1.000
_cell.angle_alpha   90.00
_cell.angle_beta   90.00
_cell.angle_gamma   90.00
#
_symmetry.space_group_name_H-M   'P 1'
#
loop_
_entity.id
_entity.type
_entity.pdbx_description
1 polymer ?
#
loop_
_entity_poly.entity_id
_entity_poly.type
_entity_poly.pdbx_seq_one_letter_code
_entity_poly.pdbx_strand_id
1 'polypeptide(L)' 'MQRVLTLAMAGVFALLVSAQAQAQTINLTAALSGGNEVPGVSTGAAGTATATLNATTGVLTYRVEVYNMPVGT' A
#
# COMPACT_ATOMS: atom_id res chain seq x y z
N MET A 1 26.93 37.77 21.20
CA MET A 1 26.13 36.62 21.71
C MET A 1 24.95 36.25 20.80
N GLN A 2 24.23 37.20 20.18
CA GLN A 2 23.07 36.89 19.33
C GLN A 2 23.34 35.94 18.14
N ARG A 3 24.46 36.10 17.42
CA ARG A 3 24.80 35.25 16.26
C ARG A 3 25.01 33.78 16.59
N VAL A 4 25.57 33.50 17.77
CA VAL A 4 25.80 32.13 18.26
C VAL A 4 24.47 31.47 18.61
N LEU A 5 23.55 32.25 19.19
CA LEU A 5 22.21 31.79 19.53
C LEU A 5 21.37 31.47 18.27
N THR A 6 21.51 32.26 17.20
CA THR A 6 20.77 32.01 15.94
C THR A 6 21.27 30.77 15.21
N LEU A 7 22.59 30.54 15.17
CA LEU A 7 23.15 29.33 14.58
C LEU A 7 22.77 28.08 15.39
N ALA A 8 22.74 28.17 16.72
CA ALA A 8 22.30 27.07 17.58
C ALA A 8 20.82 26.72 17.33
N MET A 9 19.93 27.71 17.22
CA MET A 9 18.52 27.49 16.88
C MET A 9 18.35 26.89 15.48
N ALA A 10 19.08 27.39 14.48
CA ALA A 10 19.02 26.87 13.11
C ALA A 10 19.49 25.42 13.02
N GLY A 11 20.55 25.06 13.76
CA GLY A 11 21.03 23.68 13.86
C GLY A 11 20.00 22.74 14.49
N VAL A 12 19.37 23.16 15.58
CA VAL A 12 18.28 22.39 16.22
C VAL A 12 17.09 22.23 15.27
N PHE A 13 16.71 23.28 14.56
CA PHE A 13 15.60 23.24 13.60
C PHE A 13 15.88 22.33 12.39
N ALA A 14 17.11 22.35 11.86
CA ALA A 14 17.54 21.47 10.78
C ALA A 14 17.53 19.99 11.20
N LEU A 15 17.94 19.69 12.43
CA LEU A 15 17.89 18.33 12.99
C LEU A 15 16.45 17.83 13.12
N LEU A 16 15.51 18.69 13.54
CA LEU A 16 14.09 18.34 13.68
C LEU A 16 13.40 18.07 12.34
N VAL A 17 13.83 18.71 11.24
CA VAL A 17 13.24 18.54 9.90
C VAL A 17 13.84 17.36 9.11
N SER A 18 15.09 16.98 9.37
CA SER A 18 15.84 16.05 8.52
C SER A 18 15.39 14.57 8.54
N ALA A 19 14.48 14.16 9.42
CA ALA A 19 14.21 12.74 9.69
C ALA A 19 12.90 12.16 9.16
N GLN A 20 12.10 12.90 8.37
CA GLN A 20 10.82 12.37 7.86
C GLN A 20 10.98 11.60 6.55
N ALA A 21 11.57 10.40 6.60
CA ALA A 21 11.36 9.39 5.56
C ALA A 21 10.04 8.67 5.84
N GLN A 22 8.94 9.11 5.23
CA GLN A 22 7.68 8.38 5.31
C GLN A 22 7.74 7.16 4.37
N ALA A 23 7.98 5.97 4.93
CA ALA A 23 7.81 4.72 4.21
C ALA A 23 6.32 4.52 3.91
N GLN A 24 5.90 4.88 2.69
CA GLN A 24 4.50 4.80 2.29
C GLN A 24 4.17 3.36 1.89
N THR A 25 3.36 2.70 2.72
CA THR A 25 2.78 1.39 2.40
C THR A 25 1.36 1.59 1.90
N ILE A 26 1.04 1.07 0.71
CA ILE A 26 -0.28 1.18 0.10
C ILE A 26 -0.94 -0.20 0.14
N ASN A 27 -2.09 -0.28 0.83
CA ASN A 27 -2.88 -1.50 0.91
C ASN A 27 -4.10 -1.40 0.00
N LEU A 28 -4.28 -2.39 -0.86
CA LEU A 28 -5.40 -2.54 -1.78
C LEU A 28 -6.14 -3.83 -1.45
N THR A 29 -7.47 -3.76 -1.45
CA THR A 29 -8.34 -4.94 -1.29
C THR A 29 -9.40 -4.91 -2.37
N ALA A 30 -9.63 -6.05 -3.03
CA ALA A 30 -10.65 -6.21 -4.03
C ALA A 30 -11.47 -7.48 -3.76
N ALA A 31 -12.78 -7.36 -3.80
CA ALA A 31 -13.68 -8.50 -3.84
C ALA A 31 -13.70 -9.06 -5.28
N LEU A 32 -13.52 -10.37 -5.43
CA LEU A 32 -13.52 -11.07 -6.70
C LEU A 32 -14.86 -11.77 -6.88
N SER A 33 -15.55 -11.50 -7.99
CA SER A 33 -16.77 -12.20 -8.40
C SER A 33 -16.88 -12.17 -9.93
N GLY A 34 -17.56 -13.16 -10.51
CA GLY A 34 -17.84 -13.14 -11.96
C GLY A 34 -18.66 -11.93 -12.40
N GLY A 35 -19.43 -11.32 -11.49
CA GLY A 35 -20.14 -10.06 -11.73
C GLY A 35 -19.24 -8.86 -12.00
N ASN A 36 -17.94 -8.94 -11.70
CA ASN A 36 -16.96 -7.90 -11.98
C ASN A 36 -16.35 -7.98 -13.39
N GLU A 37 -16.70 -8.99 -14.19
CA GLU A 37 -16.26 -9.11 -15.58
C GLU A 37 -17.07 -8.21 -16.52
N VAL A 38 -16.57 -7.99 -17.74
CA VAL A 38 -17.28 -7.24 -18.78
C VAL A 38 -17.34 -8.08 -20.06
N PRO A 39 -18.50 -8.67 -20.41
CA PRO A 39 -19.75 -8.67 -19.66
C PRO A 39 -19.69 -9.53 -18.38
N GLY A 40 -20.49 -9.18 -17.37
CA GLY A 40 -20.50 -9.90 -16.09
C GLY A 40 -21.06 -11.31 -16.23
N VAL A 41 -20.47 -12.25 -15.50
CA VAL A 41 -20.86 -13.67 -15.49
C VAL A 41 -21.42 -14.05 -14.12
N SER A 42 -22.59 -14.71 -14.12
CA SER A 42 -23.15 -15.28 -12.89
C SER A 42 -22.51 -16.63 -12.61
N THR A 43 -21.70 -16.71 -11.55
CA THR A 43 -21.11 -17.95 -11.06
C THR A 43 -21.15 -17.99 -9.53
N GLY A 44 -20.99 -19.18 -8.94
CA GLY A 44 -20.78 -19.33 -7.51
C GLY A 44 -19.35 -19.04 -7.05
N ALA A 45 -18.42 -18.77 -7.99
CA ALA A 45 -17.03 -18.51 -7.67
C ALA A 45 -16.86 -17.09 -7.14
N ALA A 46 -16.12 -16.97 -6.04
CA ALA A 46 -15.87 -15.69 -5.38
C ALA A 46 -14.50 -15.69 -4.71
N GLY A 47 -14.00 -14.53 -4.30
CA GLY A 47 -12.73 -14.43 -3.61
C GLY A 47 -12.41 -13.04 -3.09
N THR A 48 -11.24 -12.92 -2.49
CA THR A 48 -10.67 -11.65 -2.04
C THR A 48 -9.22 -11.58 -2.50
N ALA A 49 -8.84 -10.49 -3.15
CA ALA A 49 -7.47 -10.15 -3.43
C ALA A 49 -7.02 -9.03 -2.49
N THR A 50 -5.89 -9.23 -1.82
CA THR A 50 -5.20 -8.19 -1.04
C THR A 50 -3.83 -7.96 -1.65
N ALA A 51 -3.42 -6.70 -1.77
CA ALA A 51 -2.11 -6.33 -2.26
C ALA A 51 -1.53 -5.20 -1.40
N THR A 52 -0.25 -5.31 -1.08
CA THR A 52 0.51 -4.36 -0.28
C THR A 52 1.72 -3.91 -1.09
N LEU A 53 1.73 -2.65 -1.50
CA LEU A 53 2.86 -2.01 -2.17
C LEU A 53 3.70 -1.23 -1.15
N ASN A 54 4.96 -1.62 -1.02
CA ASN A 54 5.95 -0.78 -0.37
C ASN A 54 6.46 0.24 -1.40
N ALA A 55 5.98 1.49 -1.33
CA ALA A 55 6.30 2.52 -2.32
C ALA A 55 7.76 2.99 -2.25
N THR A 56 8.48 2.69 -1.17
CA THR A 56 9.91 3.01 -1.02
C THR A 56 10.79 2.02 -1.77
N THR A 57 10.47 0.73 -1.69
CA THR A 57 11.26 -0.35 -2.30
C THR A 57 10.71 -0.82 -3.65
N GLY A 58 9.46 -0.46 -3.96
CA GLY A 58 8.73 -0.96 -5.12
C GLY A 58 8.24 -2.40 -4.98
N VAL A 59 8.42 -3.04 -3.82
CA VAL A 59 8.00 -4.43 -3.60
C VAL A 59 6.48 -4.50 -3.43
N LEU A 60 5.83 -5.29 -4.28
CA LEU A 60 4.42 -5.63 -4.19
C LEU A 60 4.26 -7.05 -3.63
N THR A 61 3.59 -7.17 -2.48
CA THR A 61 3.17 -8.46 -1.91
C THR A 61 1.67 -8.63 -2.12
N TYR A 62 1.22 -9.79 -2.56
CA TYR A 62 -0.21 -10.04 -2.77
C TYR A 62 -0.64 -11.39 -2.20
N ARG A 63 -1.91 -11.47 -1.80
CA ARG A 63 -2.59 -12.71 -1.42
C ARG A 63 -3.95 -12.76 -2.09
N VAL A 64 -4.22 -13.88 -2.76
CA VAL A 64 -5.50 -14.14 -3.41
C VAL A 64 -6.12 -15.38 -2.78
N GLU A 65 -7.33 -15.20 -2.25
CA GLU A 65 -8.12 -16.27 -1.66
C GLU A 65 -9.34 -16.46 -2.56
N VAL A 66 -9.51 -17.67 -3.09
CA VAL A 66 -10.59 -18.01 -4.03
C VAL A 66 -11.40 -19.17 -3.45
N TYR A 67 -12.71 -19.09 -3.61
CA TYR A 67 -13.69 -20.07 -3.14
C TYR A 67 -14.55 -20.54 -4.32
N ASN A 68 -14.94 -21.81 -4.30
CA ASN A 68 -15.83 -22.41 -5.31
C ASN A 68 -15.32 -22.21 -6.75
N MET A 69 -13.98 -22.24 -6.93
CA MET A 69 -13.37 -22.14 -8.26
C MET A 69 -13.70 -23.41 -9.05
N PRO A 70 -14.28 -23.31 -10.26
CA PRO A 70 -14.48 -24.46 -11.11
C PRO A 70 -13.12 -25.07 -11.45
N VAL A 71 -12.86 -26.28 -10.96
CA VAL A 71 -11.76 -27.11 -11.45
C VAL A 71 -12.32 -27.85 -12.65
N GLY A 72 -12.02 -27.37 -13.85
CA GLY A 72 -12.61 -27.92 -15.09
C GLY A 72 -12.46 -29.45 -15.14
N THR A 73 -13.56 -30.14 -15.44
CA THR A 73 -13.59 -31.54 -15.88
C THR A 73 -13.50 -31.60 -17.39
#